data_AF-A0A317Z3F8-F1
#
_entry.id   AF-A0A317Z3F8-F1
#
_cell.length_a   1.000
_cell.length_b   1.000
_cell.length_c   1.000
_cell.angle_alpha   90.00
_cell.angle_beta   90.00
_cell.angle_gamma   90.00
#
_symmetry.space_group_name_H-M   'P 1'
#
loop_
_entity.id
_entity.type
_entity.pdbx_description
1 polymer ?
#
loop_
_entity_poly.entity_id
_entity_poly.type
_entity_poly.pdbx_seq_one_letter_code
_entity_poly.pdbx_strand_id
1 'polypeptide(L)' 'MIERYSREEMAQIWTDQNRYEAWLEVEILASEAWSELGYIPKEDVKKIRQHARVDVDRAKEIE' A
#
# COMPACT_ATOMS: atom_id res chain seq x y z
N MET A 1 -7.51 -14.57 11.32
CA MET A 1 -6.90 -15.21 12.52
C MET A 1 -7.85 -14.96 13.70
N ILE A 2 -8.26 -15.98 14.45
CA ILE A 2 -9.27 -15.79 15.51
C ILE A 2 -8.62 -15.07 16.70
N GLU A 3 -9.28 -14.03 17.20
CA GLU A 3 -8.81 -13.14 18.27
C GLU A 3 -8.29 -13.93 19.50
N ARG A 4 -8.98 -15.02 19.86
CA ARG A 4 -8.62 -15.91 20.97
C ARG A 4 -7.19 -16.47 20.91
N TYR A 5 -6.63 -16.69 19.72
CA TYR A 5 -5.31 -17.32 19.55
C TYR A 5 -4.27 -16.38 18.93
N SER A 6 -4.65 -15.14 18.69
CA SER A 6 -3.81 -14.19 17.97
C SER A 6 -3.15 -13.24 18.96
N ARG A 7 -1.83 -13.10 18.89
CA ARG A 7 -1.15 -11.98 19.53
C ARG A 7 -1.49 -10.71 18.77
N GLU A 8 -1.63 -9.60 19.48
CA GLU A 8 -1.97 -8.30 18.91
C GLU A 8 -1.03 -7.94 17.76
N GLU A 9 0.29 -8.08 17.94
CA GLU A 9 1.31 -7.83 16.90
C GLU A 9 1.04 -8.63 15.61
N MET A 10 0.65 -9.90 15.74
CA MET A 10 0.35 -10.74 14.58
C MET A 10 -1.00 -10.35 13.96
N ALA A 11 -2.00 -10.03 14.77
CA ALA A 11 -3.31 -9.61 14.29
C ALA A 11 -3.21 -8.33 13.44
N GLN A 12 -2.39 -7.35 13.86
CA GLN A 12 -2.18 -6.09 13.14
C GLN A 12 -1.62 -6.30 11.72
N ILE A 13 -0.69 -7.25 11.54
CA ILE A 13 -0.10 -7.56 10.23
C ILE A 13 -1.16 -8.07 9.24
N TRP A 14 -2.16 -8.80 9.73
CA TRP A 14 -3.18 -9.44 8.90
C TRP A 14 -4.47 -8.60 8.75
N THR A 15 -4.43 -7.32 9.11
CA THR A 15 -5.55 -6.40 8.88
C THR A 15 -5.66 -6.02 7.39
N ASP A 16 -6.87 -5.69 6.92
CA ASP A 16 -7.08 -5.18 5.56
C ASP A 16 -6.30 -3.88 5.32
N GLN A 17 -6.21 -3.02 6.35
CA GLN A 17 -5.42 -1.79 6.31
C GLN A 17 -3.96 -2.09 5.98
N ASN A 18 -3.31 -2.95 6.78
CA ASN A 18 -1.90 -3.29 6.56
C ASN A 18 -1.69 -4.02 5.22
N ARG A 19 -2.63 -4.87 4.80
CA ARG A 19 -2.58 -5.52 3.49
C ARG A 19 -2.57 -4.50 2.35
N TYR A 20 -3.49 -3.56 2.36
CA TYR A 20 -3.60 -2.55 1.31
C TYR A 20 -2.44 -1.54 1.36
N GLU A 21 -1.94 -1.19 2.55
CA GLU A 21 -0.73 -0.38 2.69
C GLU A 21 0.49 -1.08 2.08
N ALA A 22 0.65 -2.39 2.33
CA ALA A 22 1.71 -3.18 1.72
C ALA A 22 1.59 -3.24 0.19
N TRP A 23 0.37 -3.36 -0.35
CA TRP A 23 0.14 -3.31 -1.79
C TRP A 23 0.50 -1.94 -2.36
N LEU A 24 0.08 -0.85 -1.71
CA LEU A 24 0.43 0.51 -2.13
C LEU A 24 1.95 0.70 -2.15
N GLU A 25 2.67 0.22 -1.14
CA GLU A 25 4.13 0.31 -1.08
C GLU A 25 4.80 -0.40 -2.27
N VAL A 26 4.33 -1.62 -2.62
CA VAL A 26 4.84 -2.35 -3.78
C VAL A 26 4.62 -1.59 -5.08
N GLU A 27 3.44 -1.00 -5.28
CA GLU A 27 3.12 -0.23 -6.49
C GLU A 27 3.94 1.07 -6.61
N ILE A 28 4.20 1.74 -5.48
CA ILE A 28 5.08 2.92 -5.46
C ILE A 28 6.50 2.51 -5.84
N LEU A 29 7.04 1.43 -5.25
CA LEU A 29 8.38 0.94 -5.55
C LEU A 29 8.51 0.49 -7.02
N ALA A 30 7.48 -0.14 -7.57
CA ALA A 30 7.43 -0.47 -8.99
C ALA A 30 7.51 0.80 -9.85
N SER A 31 6.75 1.84 -9.50
CA SER A 31 6.79 3.14 -10.18
C SER A 31 8.17 3.83 -10.04
N GLU A 32 8.78 3.78 -8.86
CA GLU A 32 10.15 4.30 -8.64
C GLU A 32 11.16 3.58 -9.55
N ALA A 33 11.08 2.25 -9.68
CA ALA A 33 11.93 1.49 -10.59
C ALA A 33 11.71 1.90 -12.05
N TRP A 34 10.46 2.08 -12.50
CA TRP A 34 10.15 2.59 -13.84
C TRP A 34 10.73 3.98 -14.10
N SER A 35 10.76 4.83 -13.07
CA SER A 35 11.34 6.17 -13.18
C SER A 35 12.86 6.14 -13.27
N GLU A 36 13.53 5.27 -12.51
CA GLU A 36 14.98 5.08 -12.64
C GLU A 36 15.38 4.51 -14.00
N LEU A 37 14.51 3.70 -14.62
CA LEU A 37 14.69 3.21 -15.99
C LEU A 37 14.36 4.27 -17.07
N GLY A 38 13.86 5.45 -16.68
CA GLY A 38 13.59 6.57 -17.58
C GLY A 38 12.25 6.52 -18.32
N TYR A 39 11.36 5.60 -17.96
CA TYR A 39 10.04 5.50 -18.60
C TYR A 39 9.04 6.53 -18.07
N ILE A 40 9.17 6.93 -16.80
CA ILE A 40 8.29 7.94 -16.20
C ILE A 40 9.09 9.04 -15.46
N PRO A 41 8.59 10.30 -15.42
CA PRO A 41 9.29 11.40 -14.76
C PRO A 41 9.44 11.21 -13.25
N LYS A 42 10.62 11.55 -12.71
CA LYS A 42 10.90 11.47 -11.26
C LYS A 42 9.95 12.34 -10.42
N GLU A 43 9.55 13.50 -10.95
CA GLU A 43 8.62 14.41 -10.29
C GLU A 43 7.24 13.78 -10.07
N ASP A 44 6.78 12.93 -10.99
CA ASP A 44 5.46 12.32 -10.87
C ASP A 44 5.47 11.19 -9.85
N VAL A 45 6.53 10.39 -9.80
CA VAL A 45 6.68 9.37 -8.76
C VAL A 45 6.83 9.99 -7.37
N LYS A 46 7.54 11.12 -7.27
CA LYS A 46 7.65 11.88 -6.02
C LYS A 46 6.27 12.36 -5.53
N LYS A 47 5.40 12.82 -6.44
CA LYS A 47 4.02 13.17 -6.10
C LYS A 47 3.25 11.94 -5.63
N ILE A 48 3.37 10.80 -6.31
CA ILE A 48 2.71 9.55 -5.93
C ILE A 48 3.11 9.17 -4.50
N ARG A 49 4.41 9.10 -4.19
CA ARG A 49 4.94 8.76 -2.87
C ARG A 49 4.42 9.68 -1.75
N GLN A 50 4.25 10.97 -2.04
CA GLN A 50 3.82 11.97 -1.04
C GLN A 50 2.32 11.98 -0.78
N HIS A 51 1.50 11.62 -1.77
CA HIS A 51 0.06 11.86 -1.72
C HIS A 51 -0.78 10.59 -1.75
N ALA A 52 -0.25 9.47 -2.26
CA ALA A 52 -1.01 8.23 -2.35
C ALA A 52 -1.33 7.70 -0.93
N ARG A 53 -2.59 7.32 -0.74
CA ARG A 53 -3.13 6.83 0.54
C ARG A 53 -4.13 5.73 0.27
N VAL A 54 -4.23 4.82 1.23
CA VAL A 54 -5.22 3.75 1.24
C VAL A 54 -6.43 4.20 2.05
N ASP A 55 -7.61 3.96 1.48
CA ASP A 55 -8.89 4.01 2.17
C ASP A 55 -9.57 2.65 1.98
N VAL A 56 -9.57 1.84 3.05
CA VAL A 56 -10.10 0.48 3.03
C VAL A 56 -11.61 0.47 2.85
N ASP A 57 -12.31 1.43 3.45
CA ASP A 57 -13.77 1.50 3.36
C ASP A 57 -14.18 1.84 1.93
N ARG A 58 -13.49 2.82 1.32
CA ARG A 58 -13.71 3.17 -0.07
C ARG A 58 -13.40 2.01 -1.03
N ALA A 59 -12.35 1.25 -0.77
CA ALA A 59 -12.02 0.07 -1.58
C ALA A 59 -13.12 -0.99 -1.52
N LYS A 60 -13.65 -1.27 -0.32
CA LYS A 60 -14.75 -2.21 -0.10
C LYS A 60 -16.07 -1.79 -0.72
N GLU A 61 -16.30 -0.50 -0.94
CA GLU A 61 -17.50 -0.02 -1.65
C GLU A 61 -17.45 -0.28 -3.17
N ILE A 62 -16.26 -0.40 -3.74
CA ILE A 62 -16.05 -0.51 -5.19
C ILE A 62 -15.92 -1.99 -5.62
N GLU A 63 -15.57 -2.88 -4.70
CA GLU A 63 -15.41 -4.34 -4.87
C GLU A 63 -16.68 -5.10 -4.51
#